data_AF-M6ZSQ7-F1
#
_entry.id   AF-M6ZSQ7-F1
#
_cell.length_a   1.000
_cell.length_b   1.000
_cell.length_c   1.000
_cell.angle_alpha   90.00
_cell.angle_beta   90.00
_cell.angle_gamma   90.00
#
_symmetry.space_group_name_H-M   'P 1'
#
loop_
_entity.id
_entity.type
_entity.pdbx_description
1 polymer ?
#
loop_
_entity_poly.entity_id
_entity_poly.type
_entity_poly.pdbx_seq_one_letter_code
_entity_poly.pdbx_strand_id
1 'polypeptide(L)' 'MLERSPLETLAKAGQLMAFHHAGYWQCMDTLRDKHTLEELWNQNKAPWKFN' A
#
# COMPACT_ATOMS: atom_id res chain seq x y z
N MET A 1 10.97 5.20 -16.80
CA MET A 1 10.22 4.70 -15.63
C MET A 1 11.19 4.71 -14.45
N LEU A 2 10.93 5.54 -13.43
CA LEU A 2 11.92 5.86 -12.39
C LEU A 2 12.12 4.73 -11.39
N GLU A 3 11.07 3.97 -11.07
CA GLU A 3 11.14 2.89 -10.08
C GLU A 3 11.72 1.59 -10.66
N ARG A 4 11.50 1.33 -11.95
CA ARG A 4 11.86 0.05 -12.58
C ARG A 4 13.35 -0.26 -12.53
N SER A 5 14.18 0.64 -13.04
CA SER A 5 15.64 0.46 -13.12
C SER A 5 16.30 0.23 -11.74
N PRO A 6 16.05 1.06 -10.71
CA PRO A 6 16.66 0.87 -9.40
C PRO A 6 16.16 -0.39 -8.69
N LEU A 7 14.86 -0.70 -8.76
CA LEU A 7 14.32 -1.89 -8.10
C LEU A 7 14.83 -3.18 -8.73
N GLU A 8 14.91 -3.26 -10.06
CA GLU A 8 15.49 -4.42 -10.75
C GLU A 8 16.98 -4.60 -10.41
N THR A 9 17.72 -3.50 -10.29
CA THR A 9 19.16 -3.53 -9.95
C THR A 9 19.36 -4.06 -8.53
N LEU A 10 18.61 -3.56 -7.55
CA LEU A 10 18.69 -4.01 -6.16
C LEU A 10 18.24 -5.46 -5.99
N ALA A 11 17.20 -5.89 -6.72
CA ALA A 11 16.77 -7.29 -6.73
C ALA A 11 17.86 -8.23 -7.27
N LYS A 12 18.49 -7.87 -8.39
CA LYS A 12 19.61 -8.63 -8.98
C LYS A 12 20.83 -8.69 -8.06
N ALA A 13 21.08 -7.62 -7.31
CA ALA A 13 22.17 -7.55 -6.34
C ALA A 13 21.87 -8.26 -5.00
N GLY A 14 20.67 -8.83 -4.81
CA GLY A 14 20.26 -9.44 -3.54
C GLY A 14 20.07 -8.43 -2.40
N GLN A 15 19.90 -7.15 -2.73
CA GLN A 15 19.75 -6.05 -1.76
C GLN A 15 18.29 -5.59 -1.60
N LEU A 16 17.35 -6.18 -2.36
CA LEU A 16 15.93 -5.94 -2.22
C LEU A 16 15.25 -7.15 -1.58
N MET A 17 14.65 -6.96 -0.42
CA MET A 17 13.89 -7.98 0.31
C MET A 17 12.40 -7.66 0.31
N ALA A 18 11.57 -8.70 0.31
CA ALA A 18 10.12 -8.56 0.43
C ALA A 18 9.69 -8.83 1.89
N PHE A 19 8.81 -7.97 2.41
CA PHE A 19 8.14 -8.19 3.69
C PHE A 19 6.68 -8.57 3.43
N HIS A 20 6.23 -9.66 4.06
CA HIS A 20 4.84 -10.10 3.95
C HIS A 20 3.96 -9.37 4.97
N HIS A 21 3.24 -8.34 4.52
CA HIS A 21 2.24 -7.65 5.35
C HIS A 21 0.93 -8.43 5.37
N ALA A 22 0.58 -9.00 6.52
CA ALA A 22 -0.65 -9.77 6.70
C ALA A 22 -1.89 -8.92 7.07
N GLY A 23 -1.68 -7.62 7.34
CA GLY A 23 -2.74 -6.70 7.71
C GLY A 23 -3.47 -6.11 6.50
N TYR A 24 -4.43 -5.25 6.79
CA TYR A 24 -5.13 -4.51 5.74
C TYR A 24 -4.19 -3.51 5.05
N TRP A 25 -4.29 -3.43 3.73
CA TRP A 25 -3.67 -2.38 2.91
C TRP A 25 -4.54 -2.14 1.67
N GLN A 26 -4.74 -0.87 1.30
CA GLN A 26 -5.45 -0.46 0.10
C GLN A 26 -4.89 0.88 -0.41
N CYS A 27 -4.69 1.01 -1.71
CA CYS A 27 -4.31 2.27 -2.38
C CYS A 27 -5.54 3.15 -2.67
N MET A 28 -5.30 4.41 -3.06
CA MET A 28 -6.34 5.36 -3.44
C MET A 28 -6.02 5.97 -4.79
N ASP A 29 -6.24 5.22 -5.86
CA ASP A 29 -5.88 5.64 -7.22
C ASP A 29 -7.09 6.22 -7.96
N THR A 30 -8.30 5.83 -7.56
CA THR A 30 -9.56 6.24 -8.19
C THR A 30 -10.52 6.91 -7.20
N LEU A 31 -11.54 7.60 -7.74
CA LEU A 31 -12.62 8.16 -6.92
C LEU A 31 -13.39 7.07 -6.15
N ARG A 32 -13.49 5.86 -6.72
CA ARG A 32 -14.14 4.72 -6.04
C ARG A 32 -13.35 4.29 -4.81
N ASP A 33 -12.03 4.26 -4.89
CA ASP A 33 -11.17 3.90 -3.75
C ASP A 33 -11.34 4.92 -2.63
N LYS A 34 -11.37 6.22 -2.99
CA LYS A 34 -11.65 7.28 -2.03
C LYS A 34 -12.96 7.06 -1.30
N HIS A 35 -14.07 6.82 -2.01
CA HIS A 35 -15.37 6.58 -1.38
C HIS A 35 -15.35 5.36 -0.44
N THR A 36 -14.66 4.29 -0.83
CA THR A 36 -14.51 3.08 0.01
C THR A 36 -13.76 3.39 1.30
N LEU A 37 -12.63 4.10 1.19
CA LEU A 37 -11.80 4.45 2.35
C LEU A 37 -12.52 5.45 3.28
N GLU A 38 -13.27 6.41 2.71
CA GLU A 38 -14.10 7.36 3.47
C GLU A 38 -15.23 6.65 4.24
N GLU A 39 -15.88 5.65 3.64
CA GLU A 39 -16.91 4.87 4.30
C GLU A 39 -16.35 4.11 5.51
N LEU A 40 -15.20 3.45 5.36
CA LEU A 40 -14.50 2.77 6.45
C LEU A 40 -14.14 3.74 7.59
N TRP A 41 -13.69 4.95 7.23
CA TRP A 41 -13.37 6.00 8.20
C TRP A 41 -14.59 6.48 8.97
N ASN A 42 -15.67 6.81 8.26
CA ASN A 42 -16.92 7.33 8.84
C ASN A 42 -17.61 6.30 9.74
N GLN A 43 -17.47 5.01 9.42
CA GLN A 43 -17.99 3.92 10.26
C GLN A 43 -17.08 3.59 11.46
N ASN A 44 -15.96 4.30 11.67
CA ASN A 44 -14.91 3.96 12.64
C ASN A 44 -14.39 2.52 12.49
N LYS A 45 -14.37 2.00 11.27
CA LYS A 45 -13.86 0.66 10.92
C LYS A 45 -12.55 0.71 10.15
N ALA A 46 -11.96 1.90 9.96
CA ALA A 46 -10.70 2.07 9.25
C ALA A 46 -9.56 1.30 9.97
N PRO A 47 -9.04 0.20 9.40
CA PRO A 47 -8.04 -0.64 10.07
C PRO A 47 -6.65 0.02 10.14
N TRP A 48 -6.42 1.10 9.37
CA TRP A 48 -5.21 1.93 9.45
C TRP A 48 -5.31 3.04 10.51
N LYS A 49 -6.50 3.26 11.09
CA LYS A 49 -6.67 4.21 12.19
C LYS A 49 -6.18 3.54 13.47
N PHE A 50 -4.98 3.89 13.89
CA PHE A 50 -4.49 3.55 15.23
C PHE A 50 -5.19 4.43 16.27
N ASN A 51 -5.57 3.84 17.40
CA ASN A 51 -6.15 4.55 18.55
C ASN A 51 -5.04 5.14 19.42
#